data_AF-A0A7S0ELY8-F1
#
_entry.id   AF-A0A7S0ELY8-F1
#
_cell.length_a   1.000
_cell.length_b   1.000
_cell.length_c   1.000
_cell.angle_alpha   90.00
_cell.angle_beta   90.00
_cell.angle_gamma   90.00
#
_symmetry.space_group_name_H-M   'P 1'
#
loop_
_entity.id
_entity.type
_entity.pdbx_description
1 polymer ?
#
loop_
_entity_poly.entity_id
_entity_poly.type
_entity_poly.pdbx_seq_one_letter_code
_entity_poly.pdbx_strand_id
1 'polypeptide(L)'
;RLVKANMDIFGSGSWMPLGIYDAGNQILMEEGGSEFTIWPFLLISVILILSILFDTCKEVIESNTPEAFEPIMDAFFSELATLGFIGAIAFTLTYNFQKSCEGACSIMQRLSEKFLGEPGELQEIFEGLHFMLFAVSVVFIFTVLILLRVTLLKSKQWADWEYELTQSQSYTRKKTDSAKDTITSKKNKLQSAGFSGSLFDLMSFHVDSTRNEWKHSETLYGEWIKPNRVARSEYYRLRHRFIQDVQECVETIIPLEFDFGMYLKLTLAHTYAKIIEVKPVDWLVLWIIFGVVFFAYYLEPLAIIFTFVAVEILVLVFAIALQKKLVNIRYELLPPMLDQFAQSSAELDQEDATAATPLMDHNDIHEDPPEQAGETKKKQNQLHIEFLGDPKYQRRSSIHIAQTQNPISGFCTSHHQRLNRHHQLFWFGLHGPSVMVHACKLLLFGSVINLAVVCVELQAALPNSSKYVVLGFALICPILTLLTMPVLALSFLY
;
A
#
# COMPACT_ATOMS: atom_id res chain seq x y z
N ARG A 1 62.42 -21.09 22.83
CA ARG A 1 61.87 -21.53 24.12
C ARG A 1 60.63 -20.69 24.37
N LEU A 2 59.48 -21.32 24.64
CA LEU A 2 58.13 -20.75 24.84
C LEU A 2 57.18 -20.52 23.64
N VAL A 3 57.28 -21.30 22.55
CA VAL A 3 56.13 -21.62 21.64
C VAL A 3 56.22 -23.07 21.12
N LYS A 4 56.72 -24.00 21.95
CA LYS A 4 56.86 -25.43 21.62
C LYS A 4 56.40 -26.29 22.79
N ALA A 5 55.12 -26.15 23.15
CA ALA A 5 54.41 -27.01 24.09
C ALA A 5 52.90 -26.73 23.97
N ASN A 6 52.19 -27.46 23.10
CA ASN A 6 50.78 -27.90 23.28
C ASN A 6 50.09 -28.39 21.99
N MET A 7 50.74 -29.19 21.16
CA MET A 7 50.01 -30.09 20.25
C MET A 7 50.79 -31.40 20.08
N ASP A 8 50.85 -32.18 21.15
CA ASP A 8 51.25 -33.60 21.16
C ASP A 8 50.35 -34.34 22.16
N ILE A 9 49.10 -34.61 21.78
CA ILE A 9 48.23 -35.57 22.47
C ILE A 9 47.42 -36.34 21.40
N PHE A 10 47.81 -37.62 21.22
CA PHE A 10 47.28 -38.68 20.33
C PHE A 10 47.56 -38.51 18.82
N GLY A 11 48.36 -39.33 18.13
CA GLY A 11 48.86 -40.69 18.37
C GLY A 11 48.85 -41.40 17.01
N SER A 12 49.98 -41.43 16.30
CA SER A 12 50.91 -42.58 16.22
C SER A 12 50.30 -43.89 15.72
N GLY A 13 50.62 -44.22 14.47
CA GLY A 13 50.62 -45.55 13.86
C GLY A 13 50.98 -45.40 12.38
N SER A 14 52.27 -45.35 12.01
CA SER A 14 53.04 -46.50 11.51
C SER A 14 52.16 -47.37 10.58
N TRP A 15 52.38 -47.47 9.27
CA TRP A 15 53.57 -48.02 8.62
C TRP A 15 53.69 -47.52 7.17
N MET A 16 54.91 -47.23 6.72
CA MET A 16 55.30 -47.35 5.30
C MET A 16 55.62 -48.84 5.05
N PRO A 17 55.43 -49.39 3.83
CA PRO A 17 56.46 -49.22 2.81
C PRO A 17 55.96 -49.18 1.35
N LEU A 18 56.89 -48.75 0.48
CA LEU A 18 56.84 -48.81 -0.98
C LEU A 18 56.26 -50.13 -1.52
N GLY A 19 55.32 -50.01 -2.46
CA GLY A 19 54.88 -51.08 -3.34
C GLY A 19 54.84 -50.59 -4.78
N ILE A 20 55.76 -51.09 -5.60
CA ILE A 20 55.72 -51.06 -7.06
C ILE A 20 54.54 -51.94 -7.49
N TYR A 21 53.50 -51.32 -8.02
CA TYR A 21 52.36 -51.87 -8.78
C TYR A 21 51.82 -50.68 -9.59
N ASP A 22 51.46 -50.71 -10.86
CA ASP A 22 51.50 -51.71 -11.90
C ASP A 22 51.15 -50.90 -13.16
N ALA A 23 51.98 -50.94 -14.19
CA ALA A 23 51.78 -50.21 -15.45
C ALA A 23 50.82 -50.99 -16.37
N GLY A 24 49.67 -51.41 -15.84
CA GLY A 24 48.81 -52.41 -16.46
C GLY A 24 47.33 -52.28 -16.17
N ASN A 25 46.80 -51.06 -16.01
CA ASN A 25 45.35 -50.81 -15.90
C ASN A 25 44.89 -49.58 -16.70
N GLN A 26 45.57 -49.29 -17.81
CA GLN A 26 44.97 -48.59 -18.94
C GLN A 26 44.39 -49.66 -19.86
N ILE A 27 43.15 -49.49 -20.33
CA ILE A 27 42.39 -50.42 -21.19
C ILE A 27 41.58 -51.46 -20.39
N LEU A 28 40.48 -51.02 -19.76
CA LEU A 28 39.20 -51.75 -19.60
C LEU A 28 38.30 -50.97 -18.63
N MET A 29 37.70 -49.88 -19.14
CA MET A 29 36.33 -49.40 -18.83
C MET A 29 36.05 -48.21 -19.76
N GLU A 30 36.30 -48.40 -21.05
CA GLU A 30 35.75 -47.58 -22.13
C GLU A 30 34.38 -48.18 -22.52
N GLU A 31 33.54 -48.39 -21.51
CA GLU A 31 32.16 -48.90 -21.61
C GLU A 31 31.19 -47.98 -20.80
N GLY A 32 31.56 -46.71 -20.62
CA GLY A 32 30.70 -45.66 -20.04
C GLY A 32 29.76 -45.00 -21.05
N GLY A 33 29.48 -45.68 -22.17
CA GLY A 33 28.48 -45.23 -23.13
C GLY A 33 27.09 -45.41 -22.54
N SER A 34 26.35 -44.32 -22.41
CA SER A 34 24.93 -44.23 -21.98
C SER A 34 24.58 -43.95 -20.52
N GLU A 35 25.53 -43.48 -19.68
CA GLU A 35 25.13 -42.47 -18.69
C GLU A 35 24.89 -41.13 -19.41
N PHE A 36 23.97 -41.15 -20.38
CA PHE A 36 23.23 -39.96 -20.78
C PHE A 36 22.45 -39.60 -19.53
N THR A 37 23.11 -38.84 -18.66
CA THR A 37 22.66 -38.47 -17.33
C THR A 37 21.18 -38.12 -17.41
N ILE A 38 20.32 -38.84 -16.70
CA ILE A 38 18.87 -38.54 -16.66
C ILE A 38 18.60 -37.15 -16.07
N TRP A 39 19.60 -36.58 -15.40
CA TRP A 39 19.57 -35.34 -14.66
C TRP A 39 19.24 -34.09 -15.47
N PRO A 40 19.86 -33.78 -16.64
CA PRO A 40 19.47 -32.63 -17.44
C PRO A 40 18.03 -32.76 -17.94
N PHE A 41 17.57 -33.97 -18.29
CA PHE A 41 16.18 -34.19 -18.69
C PHE A 41 15.21 -33.91 -17.53
N LEU A 42 15.50 -34.41 -16.32
CA LEU A 42 14.72 -34.11 -15.12
C LEU A 42 14.72 -32.62 -14.78
N LEU A 43 15.88 -31.97 -14.85
CA LEU A 43 16.04 -30.55 -14.54
C LEU A 43 15.30 -29.67 -15.56
N ILE A 44 15.42 -29.96 -16.85
CA ILE A 44 14.64 -29.30 -17.91
C ILE A 44 13.15 -29.53 -17.69
N SER A 45 12.72 -30.74 -17.32
CA SER A 45 11.31 -31.04 -17.04
C SER A 45 10.79 -30.24 -15.86
N VAL A 46 11.57 -30.11 -14.77
CA VAL A 46 11.21 -29.29 -13.60
C VAL A 46 11.11 -27.81 -13.98
N ILE A 47 12.10 -27.27 -14.71
CA ILE A 47 12.08 -25.86 -15.16
C ILE A 47 10.86 -25.60 -16.06
N LEU A 48 10.55 -26.51 -16.97
CA LEU A 48 9.41 -26.39 -17.87
C LEU A 48 8.08 -26.43 -17.09
N ILE A 49 7.94 -27.34 -16.13
CA ILE A 49 6.76 -27.39 -15.24
C ILE A 49 6.63 -26.10 -14.43
N LEU A 50 7.72 -25.60 -13.84
CA LEU A 50 7.72 -24.34 -13.10
C LEU A 50 7.37 -23.14 -13.99
N SER A 51 7.83 -23.14 -15.25
CA SER A 51 7.50 -22.08 -16.22
C SER A 51 6.01 -22.11 -16.59
N ILE A 52 5.45 -23.29 -16.86
CA ILE A 52 4.01 -23.44 -17.11
C ILE A 52 3.20 -23.04 -15.88
N LEU A 53 3.64 -23.44 -14.68
CA LEU A 53 2.98 -23.06 -13.43
C LEU A 53 3.01 -21.54 -13.24
N PHE A 54 4.15 -20.90 -13.51
CA PHE A 54 4.28 -19.45 -13.45
C PHE A 54 3.34 -18.73 -14.42
N ASP A 55 3.30 -19.16 -15.69
CA ASP A 55 2.40 -18.60 -16.70
C ASP A 55 0.92 -18.80 -16.31
N THR A 56 0.59 -19.97 -15.79
CA THR A 56 -0.78 -20.27 -15.29
C THR A 56 -1.12 -19.37 -14.09
N CYS A 57 -0.21 -19.21 -13.14
CA CYS A 57 -0.40 -18.31 -12.00
C CYS A 57 -0.57 -16.86 -12.47
N LYS A 58 0.22 -16.43 -13.46
CA LYS A 58 0.10 -15.10 -14.07
C LYS A 58 -1.28 -14.89 -14.68
N GLU A 59 -1.74 -15.80 -15.52
CA GLU A 59 -3.06 -15.72 -16.16
C GLU A 59 -4.20 -15.74 -15.13
N VAL A 60 -4.08 -16.55 -14.07
CA VAL A 60 -5.04 -16.57 -12.96
C VAL A 60 -5.05 -15.23 -12.22
N ILE A 61 -3.90 -14.60 -11.97
CA ILE A 61 -3.88 -13.31 -11.29
C ILE A 61 -4.44 -12.20 -12.20
N GLU A 62 -4.07 -12.17 -13.48
CA GLU A 62 -4.57 -11.18 -14.46
C GLU A 62 -6.09 -11.32 -14.65
N SER A 63 -6.60 -12.54 -14.81
CA SER A 63 -8.05 -12.77 -14.99
C SER A 63 -8.91 -12.46 -13.76
N ASN A 64 -8.34 -12.56 -12.55
CA ASN A 64 -9.04 -12.19 -11.31
C ASN A 64 -8.85 -10.70 -10.93
N THR A 65 -7.99 -9.98 -11.64
CA THR A 65 -7.69 -8.58 -11.35
C THR A 65 -8.56 -7.66 -12.21
N PRO A 66 -9.34 -6.74 -11.63
CA PRO A 66 -10.11 -5.77 -12.41
C PRO A 66 -9.20 -4.95 -13.32
N GLU A 67 -9.65 -4.62 -14.54
CA GLU A 67 -8.93 -3.82 -15.56
C GLU A 67 -8.27 -2.55 -14.98
N ALA A 68 -8.93 -1.88 -14.04
CA ALA A 68 -8.37 -0.70 -13.36
C ALA A 68 -7.01 -0.94 -12.68
N PHE A 69 -6.69 -2.18 -12.30
CA PHE A 69 -5.45 -2.58 -11.62
C PHE A 69 -4.42 -3.25 -12.55
N GLU A 70 -4.70 -3.35 -13.85
CA GLU A 70 -3.74 -3.84 -14.85
C GLU A 70 -2.37 -3.13 -14.76
N PRO A 71 -2.27 -1.80 -14.53
CA PRO A 71 -0.97 -1.14 -14.39
C PRO A 71 -0.12 -1.67 -13.22
N ILE A 72 -0.77 -2.15 -12.14
CA ILE A 72 -0.06 -2.78 -11.01
C ILE A 72 0.56 -4.10 -11.47
N MET A 73 -0.22 -4.90 -12.19
CA MET A 73 0.20 -6.22 -12.68
C MET A 73 1.33 -6.10 -13.70
N ASP A 74 1.23 -5.15 -14.62
CA ASP A 74 2.28 -4.87 -15.62
C ASP A 74 3.59 -4.46 -14.95
N ALA A 75 3.53 -3.52 -14.01
CA ALA A 75 4.69 -3.11 -13.24
C ALA A 75 5.29 -4.30 -12.47
N PHE A 76 4.44 -5.08 -11.79
CA PHE A 76 4.86 -6.25 -11.04
C PHE A 76 5.57 -7.31 -11.89
N PHE A 77 4.99 -7.70 -13.04
CA PHE A 77 5.61 -8.69 -13.92
C PHE A 77 6.85 -8.15 -14.63
N SER A 78 6.88 -6.86 -14.97
CA SER A 78 8.08 -6.22 -15.52
C SER A 78 9.25 -6.24 -14.54
N GLU A 79 9.01 -5.95 -13.25
CA GLU A 79 10.03 -6.05 -12.21
C GLU A 79 10.49 -7.50 -12.00
N LEU A 80 9.54 -8.44 -11.98
CA LEU A 80 9.87 -9.87 -11.84
C LEU A 80 10.70 -10.39 -13.02
N ALA A 81 10.38 -9.97 -14.25
CA ALA A 81 11.14 -10.29 -15.44
C ALA A 81 12.54 -9.67 -15.41
N THR A 82 12.66 -8.42 -14.95
CA THR A 82 13.96 -7.74 -14.79
C THR A 82 14.85 -8.49 -13.81
N LEU A 83 14.29 -8.91 -12.67
CA LEU A 83 15.02 -9.67 -11.67
C LEU A 83 15.41 -11.06 -12.17
N GLY A 84 14.50 -11.75 -12.86
CA GLY A 84 14.80 -13.01 -13.56
C GLY A 84 15.92 -12.86 -14.59
N PHE A 85 15.96 -11.77 -15.34
CA PHE A 85 17.01 -11.47 -16.30
C PHE A 85 18.37 -11.23 -15.63
N ILE A 86 18.39 -10.49 -14.51
CA ILE A 86 19.60 -10.33 -13.69
C ILE A 86 20.09 -11.69 -13.20
N GLY A 87 19.18 -12.56 -12.74
CA GLY A 87 19.50 -13.93 -12.33
C GLY A 87 20.09 -14.77 -13.47
N ALA A 88 19.53 -14.66 -14.68
CA ALA A 88 20.04 -15.35 -15.86
C ALA A 88 21.43 -14.86 -16.29
N ILE A 89 21.70 -13.55 -16.21
CA ILE A 89 23.05 -13.00 -16.44
C ILE A 89 24.02 -13.51 -15.38
N ALA A 90 23.65 -13.43 -14.10
CA ALA A 90 24.49 -13.93 -13.01
C ALA A 90 24.83 -15.42 -13.22
N PHE A 91 23.82 -16.23 -13.57
CA PHE A 91 24.01 -17.63 -13.92
C PHE A 91 24.91 -17.82 -15.14
N THR A 92 24.75 -17.03 -16.21
CA THR A 92 25.61 -17.14 -17.40
C THR A 92 27.07 -16.80 -17.09
N LEU A 93 27.31 -15.86 -16.17
CA LEU A 93 28.64 -15.46 -15.75
C LEU A 93 29.31 -16.50 -14.84
N THR A 94 28.53 -17.21 -14.01
CA THR A 94 29.04 -18.26 -13.11
C THR A 94 29.08 -19.63 -13.76
N TYR A 95 28.17 -19.92 -14.71
CA TYR A 95 28.08 -21.20 -15.36
C TYR A 95 29.22 -21.39 -16.36
N ASN A 96 30.04 -22.38 -16.07
CA ASN A 96 31.12 -22.82 -16.92
C ASN A 96 30.56 -23.40 -18.23
N PHE A 97 30.66 -22.67 -19.34
CA PHE A 97 30.54 -23.22 -20.71
C PHE A 97 31.72 -24.13 -21.09
N GLN A 98 32.29 -24.82 -20.10
CA GLN A 98 33.70 -25.18 -20.03
C GLN A 98 33.93 -26.68 -19.95
N LYS A 99 32.92 -27.49 -20.24
CA LYS A 99 33.11 -28.94 -20.38
C LYS A 99 33.74 -29.33 -21.73
N SER A 100 33.97 -28.38 -22.65
CA SER A 100 34.48 -28.66 -24.00
C SER A 100 35.95 -28.28 -24.24
N CYS A 101 36.62 -27.63 -23.28
CA CYS A 101 38.04 -27.30 -23.41
C CYS A 101 38.75 -27.63 -22.10
N GLU A 102 39.53 -28.71 -22.11
CA GLU A 102 40.53 -28.99 -21.07
C GLU A 102 41.39 -27.74 -20.86
N GLY A 103 41.19 -27.05 -19.73
CA GLY A 103 41.97 -25.87 -19.36
C GLY A 103 41.36 -24.49 -19.66
N ALA A 104 40.12 -24.40 -20.17
CA ALA A 104 39.40 -23.14 -20.02
C ALA A 104 39.06 -22.97 -18.51
N CYS A 105 39.13 -21.74 -17.99
CA CYS A 105 38.77 -21.33 -16.62
C CYS A 105 37.61 -20.34 -16.74
N SER A 106 36.62 -20.41 -15.83
CA SER A 106 35.43 -19.55 -15.92
C SER A 106 35.85 -18.09 -15.93
N ILE A 107 35.09 -17.19 -16.57
CA ILE A 107 35.42 -15.75 -16.53
C ILE A 107 35.54 -15.30 -15.06
N MET A 108 34.64 -15.78 -14.19
CA MET A 108 34.68 -15.51 -12.76
C MET A 108 35.89 -16.15 -12.08
N GLN A 109 36.30 -17.36 -12.46
CA GLN A 109 37.49 -18.01 -11.90
C GLN A 109 38.77 -17.27 -12.27
N ARG A 110 38.88 -16.79 -13.52
CA ARG A 110 39.99 -15.94 -13.97
C ARG A 110 40.03 -14.60 -13.24
N LEU A 111 38.86 -13.99 -13.00
CA LEU A 111 38.76 -12.76 -12.22
C LEU A 111 39.10 -13.02 -10.75
N SER A 112 38.61 -14.12 -10.17
CA SER A 112 38.91 -14.55 -8.80
C SER A 112 40.41 -14.75 -8.61
N GLU A 113 41.06 -15.52 -9.48
CA GLU A 113 42.50 -15.75 -9.43
C GLU A 113 43.29 -14.44 -9.61
N LYS A 114 42.82 -13.55 -10.49
CA LYS A 114 43.48 -12.26 -10.75
C LYS A 114 43.37 -11.26 -9.59
N PHE A 115 42.22 -11.19 -8.92
CA PHE A 115 41.93 -10.16 -7.91
C PHE A 115 42.05 -10.65 -6.46
N LEU A 116 41.72 -11.92 -6.20
CA LEU A 116 41.69 -12.52 -4.86
C LEU A 116 42.85 -13.52 -4.67
N GLY A 117 43.45 -14.02 -5.74
CA GLY A 117 44.55 -15.00 -5.68
C GLY A 117 44.08 -16.44 -5.48
N GLU A 118 42.79 -16.66 -5.19
CA GLU A 118 42.19 -17.99 -5.05
C GLU A 118 41.17 -18.26 -6.16
N PRO A 119 41.28 -19.38 -6.89
CA PRO A 119 40.32 -19.75 -7.92
C PRO A 119 39.00 -20.23 -7.27
N GLY A 120 37.90 -19.51 -7.53
CA GLY A 120 36.56 -19.95 -7.17
C GLY A 120 35.87 -19.14 -6.06
N GLU A 121 36.60 -18.36 -5.26
CA GLU A 121 36.01 -17.53 -4.19
C GLU A 121 34.97 -16.54 -4.74
N LEU A 122 35.29 -15.88 -5.86
CA LEU A 122 34.33 -14.97 -6.52
C LEU A 122 33.07 -15.70 -7.00
N GLN A 123 33.21 -16.97 -7.44
CA GLN A 123 32.08 -17.76 -7.90
C GLN A 123 31.14 -18.10 -6.73
N GLU A 124 31.68 -18.47 -5.56
CA GLU A 124 30.91 -18.71 -4.34
C GLU A 124 30.16 -17.46 -3.88
N ILE A 125 30.82 -16.29 -3.90
CA ILE A 125 30.18 -15.00 -3.56
C ILE A 125 29.02 -14.71 -4.53
N PHE A 126 29.23 -14.91 -5.83
CA PHE A 126 28.19 -14.69 -6.84
C PHE A 126 27.02 -15.67 -6.69
N GLU A 127 27.29 -16.93 -6.37
CA GLU A 127 26.26 -17.92 -6.09
C GLU A 127 25.42 -17.53 -4.86
N GLY A 128 26.08 -17.08 -3.79
CA GLY A 128 25.41 -16.52 -2.60
C GLY A 128 24.56 -15.29 -2.93
N LEU A 129 25.08 -14.35 -3.72
CA LEU A 129 24.33 -13.18 -4.19
C LEU A 129 23.11 -13.57 -5.04
N HIS A 130 23.24 -14.56 -5.91
CA HIS A 130 22.13 -15.05 -6.72
C HIS A 130 21.01 -15.64 -5.85
N PHE A 131 21.33 -16.47 -4.85
CA PHE A 131 20.33 -16.99 -3.92
C PHE A 131 19.68 -15.87 -3.09
N MET A 132 20.44 -14.86 -2.68
CA MET A 132 19.90 -13.70 -1.99
C MET A 132 18.94 -12.91 -2.88
N LEU A 133 19.30 -12.64 -4.14
CA LEU A 133 18.42 -11.97 -5.10
C LEU A 133 17.13 -12.77 -5.35
N PHE A 134 17.22 -14.08 -5.43
CA PHE A 134 16.04 -14.95 -5.52
C PHE A 134 15.15 -14.82 -4.28
N ALA A 135 15.72 -14.84 -3.07
CA ALA A 135 14.98 -14.64 -1.83
C ALA A 135 14.28 -13.26 -1.79
N VAL A 136 14.98 -12.19 -2.21
CA VAL A 136 14.41 -10.84 -2.37
C VAL A 136 13.20 -10.87 -3.30
N SER A 137 13.30 -11.57 -4.43
CA SER A 137 12.19 -11.72 -5.39
C SER A 137 10.96 -12.36 -4.77
N VAL A 138 11.15 -13.46 -4.04
CA VAL A 138 10.06 -14.20 -3.41
C VAL A 138 9.36 -13.33 -2.38
N VAL A 139 10.12 -12.67 -1.49
CA VAL A 139 9.57 -11.75 -0.49
C VAL A 139 8.86 -10.56 -1.15
N PHE A 140 9.43 -10.02 -2.23
CA PHE A 140 8.82 -8.94 -3.00
C PHE A 140 7.45 -9.36 -3.57
N ILE A 141 7.38 -10.53 -4.22
CA ILE A 141 6.13 -11.07 -4.78
C ILE A 141 5.07 -11.18 -3.70
N PHE A 142 5.37 -11.81 -2.57
CA PHE A 142 4.40 -11.94 -1.47
C PHE A 142 3.93 -10.59 -0.96
N THR A 143 4.84 -9.63 -0.83
CA THR A 143 4.53 -8.27 -0.39
C THR A 143 3.59 -7.56 -1.36
N VAL A 144 3.88 -7.61 -2.66
CA VAL A 144 3.02 -7.01 -3.70
C VAL A 144 1.64 -7.67 -3.73
N LEU A 145 1.55 -9.00 -3.60
CA LEU A 145 0.27 -9.71 -3.56
C LEU A 145 -0.58 -9.33 -2.34
N ILE A 146 0.02 -9.18 -1.15
CA ILE A 146 -0.67 -8.68 0.05
C ILE A 146 -1.18 -7.26 -0.19
N LEU A 147 -0.33 -6.39 -0.74
CA LEU A 147 -0.68 -5.01 -1.06
C LEU A 147 -1.83 -4.92 -2.07
N LEU A 148 -1.80 -5.73 -3.14
CA LEU A 148 -2.87 -5.83 -4.12
C LEU A 148 -4.16 -6.33 -3.46
N ARG A 149 -4.09 -7.34 -2.58
CA ARG A 149 -5.27 -7.84 -1.87
C ARG A 149 -5.93 -6.76 -1.01
N VAL A 150 -5.15 -6.00 -0.23
CA VAL A 150 -5.70 -4.90 0.59
C VAL A 150 -6.31 -3.81 -0.28
N THR A 151 -5.64 -3.46 -1.38
CA THR A 151 -6.09 -2.50 -2.39
C THR A 151 -7.44 -2.89 -2.99
N LEU A 152 -7.61 -4.16 -3.37
CA LEU A 152 -8.87 -4.69 -3.90
C LEU A 152 -10.01 -4.64 -2.88
N LEU A 153 -9.73 -5.00 -1.62
CA LEU A 153 -10.72 -4.93 -0.55
C LEU A 153 -11.20 -3.50 -0.30
N LYS A 154 -10.28 -2.52 -0.33
CA LYS A 154 -10.60 -1.10 -0.16
C LYS A 154 -11.35 -0.53 -1.35
N SER A 155 -10.95 -0.88 -2.56
CA SER A 155 -11.69 -0.50 -3.77
C SER A 155 -13.12 -1.05 -3.77
N LYS A 156 -13.33 -2.29 -3.30
CA LYS A 156 -14.68 -2.84 -3.14
C LYS A 156 -15.50 -2.04 -2.13
N GLN A 157 -14.92 -1.70 -0.98
CA GLN A 157 -15.59 -0.87 0.05
C GLN A 157 -16.06 0.48 -0.52
N TRP A 158 -15.22 1.17 -1.30
CA TRP A 158 -15.61 2.44 -1.92
C TRP A 158 -16.74 2.27 -2.95
N ALA A 159 -16.70 1.22 -3.76
CA ALA A 159 -17.76 0.92 -4.72
C ALA A 159 -19.11 0.65 -4.02
N ASP A 160 -19.10 -0.09 -2.92
CA ASP A 160 -20.29 -0.34 -2.10
C ASP A 160 -20.87 0.98 -1.55
N TRP A 161 -20.01 1.88 -1.04
CA TRP A 161 -20.45 3.17 -0.51
C TRP A 161 -20.99 4.12 -1.58
N GLU A 162 -20.42 4.11 -2.78
CA GLU A 162 -20.89 4.91 -3.92
C GLU A 162 -22.25 4.40 -4.43
N TYR A 163 -22.43 3.08 -4.47
CA TYR A 163 -23.71 2.46 -4.82
C TYR A 163 -24.83 2.84 -3.85
N GLU A 164 -24.59 2.76 -2.55
CA GLU A 164 -25.54 3.18 -1.51
C GLU A 164 -25.95 4.65 -1.66
N LEU A 165 -24.98 5.53 -1.96
CA LEU A 165 -25.24 6.95 -2.16
C LEU A 165 -26.15 7.18 -3.39
N THR A 166 -25.85 6.52 -4.51
CA THR A 166 -26.62 6.62 -5.76
C THR A 166 -28.07 6.15 -5.57
N GLN A 167 -28.27 5.06 -4.82
CA GLN A 167 -29.60 4.60 -4.47
C GLN A 167 -30.36 5.61 -3.60
N SER A 168 -29.71 6.16 -2.58
CA SER A 168 -30.33 7.13 -1.68
C SER A 168 -30.83 8.39 -2.42
N GLN A 169 -30.05 8.89 -3.39
CA GLN A 169 -30.43 10.02 -4.23
C GLN A 169 -31.59 9.68 -5.19
N SER A 170 -31.60 8.46 -5.73
CA SER A 170 -32.69 7.98 -6.59
C SER A 170 -34.02 7.89 -5.83
N TYR A 171 -33.98 7.49 -4.56
CA TYR A 171 -35.17 7.41 -3.70
C TYR A 171 -35.71 8.79 -3.33
N THR A 172 -34.85 9.74 -2.94
CA THR A 172 -35.29 11.11 -2.59
C THR A 172 -35.89 11.82 -3.79
N ARG A 173 -35.33 11.65 -5.00
CA ARG A 173 -35.89 12.21 -6.24
C ARG A 173 -37.28 11.68 -6.56
N LYS A 174 -37.48 10.36 -6.47
CA LYS A 174 -38.82 9.75 -6.65
C LYS A 174 -39.84 10.27 -5.64
N LYS A 175 -39.43 10.49 -4.39
CA LYS A 175 -40.29 11.03 -3.34
C LYS A 175 -40.65 12.50 -3.60
N THR A 176 -39.71 13.33 -4.05
CA THR A 176 -39.99 14.73 -4.40
C THR A 176 -40.90 14.86 -5.61
N ASP A 177 -40.74 14.00 -6.61
CA ASP A 177 -41.58 14.01 -7.81
C ASP A 177 -43.02 13.56 -7.46
N SER A 178 -43.15 12.47 -6.69
CA SER A 178 -44.45 12.00 -6.20
C SER A 178 -45.14 13.00 -5.24
N ALA A 179 -44.37 13.73 -4.42
CA ALA A 179 -44.91 14.76 -3.55
C ALA A 179 -45.43 15.98 -4.33
N LYS A 180 -44.77 16.37 -5.42
CA LYS A 180 -45.26 17.44 -6.33
C LYS A 180 -46.58 17.05 -6.98
N ASP A 181 -46.71 15.81 -7.47
CA ASP A 181 -47.96 15.29 -8.02
C ASP A 181 -49.09 15.24 -6.98
N THR A 182 -48.73 14.89 -5.74
CA THR A 182 -49.68 14.81 -4.62
C THR A 182 -50.13 16.19 -4.16
N ILE A 183 -49.26 17.21 -4.12
CA ILE A 183 -49.62 18.59 -3.71
C ILE A 183 -50.57 19.26 -4.72
N THR A 184 -50.49 18.91 -6.02
CA THR A 184 -51.50 19.31 -7.02
C THR A 184 -52.86 18.61 -6.86
N SER A 185 -52.92 17.47 -6.16
CA SER A 185 -54.15 16.70 -5.95
C SER A 185 -54.76 16.88 -4.54
N LYS A 186 -53.94 17.22 -3.53
CA LYS A 186 -54.33 17.32 -2.11
C LYS A 186 -54.64 18.75 -1.62
N LYS A 187 -55.27 19.57 -2.47
CA LYS A 187 -56.06 20.73 -1.98
C LYS A 187 -57.49 20.32 -1.53
N ASN A 188 -57.87 19.05 -1.66
CA ASN A 188 -59.25 18.60 -1.38
C ASN A 188 -59.42 17.45 -0.38
N LYS A 189 -58.38 16.95 0.31
CA LYS A 189 -58.59 15.89 1.30
C LYS A 189 -57.40 15.71 2.23
N LEU A 190 -57.44 16.38 3.39
CA LEU A 190 -56.66 16.01 4.56
C LEU A 190 -57.57 15.94 5.78
N GLN A 191 -58.11 14.75 6.03
CA GLN A 191 -58.44 14.26 7.36
C GLN A 191 -58.33 12.72 7.31
N SER A 192 -57.68 12.17 8.33
CA SER A 192 -57.50 10.75 8.67
C SER A 192 -56.28 10.00 8.09
N ALA A 193 -55.74 9.17 9.00
CA ALA A 193 -54.67 8.18 8.90
C ALA A 193 -53.24 8.73 9.09
N GLY A 194 -52.49 8.39 10.14
CA GLY A 194 -52.49 7.17 10.95
C GLY A 194 -51.35 6.26 10.48
N PHE A 195 -50.14 6.49 10.99
CA PHE A 195 -48.89 5.88 10.51
C PHE A 195 -48.54 4.64 11.34
N SER A 196 -48.55 3.47 10.70
CA SER A 196 -48.15 2.17 11.26
C SER A 196 -46.74 1.85 10.76
N GLY A 197 -45.77 1.83 11.69
CA GLY A 197 -44.37 1.50 11.42
C GLY A 197 -44.16 -0.01 11.24
N SER A 198 -43.31 -0.35 10.26
CA SER A 198 -43.01 -1.70 9.79
C SER A 198 -41.87 -2.35 10.59
N LEU A 199 -42.05 -3.64 10.89
CA LEU A 199 -41.20 -4.54 11.68
C LEU A 199 -39.78 -4.78 11.13
N PHE A 200 -39.38 -4.15 10.02
CA PHE A 200 -38.06 -4.29 9.42
C PHE A 200 -36.95 -3.44 10.09
N ASP A 201 -37.32 -2.55 11.02
CA ASP A 201 -36.37 -1.87 11.92
C ASP A 201 -35.78 -2.79 13.02
N LEU A 202 -36.29 -4.01 13.17
CA LEU A 202 -35.94 -4.91 14.28
C LEU A 202 -34.75 -5.84 14.02
N MET A 203 -34.14 -5.85 12.82
CA MET A 203 -33.01 -6.72 12.49
C MET A 203 -31.73 -5.98 12.09
N SER A 204 -31.55 -4.74 12.55
CA SER A 204 -30.20 -4.15 12.61
C SER A 204 -29.52 -4.64 13.90
N PHE A 205 -28.44 -5.41 13.75
CA PHE A 205 -27.58 -5.79 14.88
C PHE A 205 -27.08 -4.52 15.57
N HIS A 206 -27.68 -4.17 16.70
CA HIS A 206 -27.14 -3.20 17.64
C HIS A 206 -25.87 -3.80 18.24
N VAL A 207 -24.74 -3.56 17.59
CA VAL A 207 -23.52 -3.32 18.37
C VAL A 207 -23.85 -2.07 19.16
N ASP A 208 -24.11 -2.24 20.46
CA ASP A 208 -24.20 -1.13 21.40
C ASP A 208 -22.88 -0.38 21.33
N SER A 209 -22.86 0.61 20.43
CA SER A 209 -21.92 1.69 20.36
C SER A 209 -22.14 2.49 21.63
N THR A 210 -21.64 1.96 22.75
CA THR A 210 -21.38 2.79 23.92
C THR A 210 -20.70 4.04 23.41
N ARG A 211 -21.33 5.17 23.69
CA ARG A 211 -21.03 6.53 23.25
C ARG A 211 -19.72 7.02 23.87
N ASN A 212 -18.70 6.18 23.86
CA ASN A 212 -17.34 6.58 24.08
C ASN A 212 -16.98 7.31 22.80
N GLU A 213 -16.95 8.64 22.88
CA GLU A 213 -16.37 9.51 21.85
C GLU A 213 -15.16 8.78 21.28
N TRP A 214 -15.21 8.42 20.00
CA TRP A 214 -14.02 7.99 19.31
C TRP A 214 -13.14 9.23 19.22
N LYS A 215 -12.42 9.51 20.32
CA LYS A 215 -11.41 10.54 20.41
C LYS A 215 -10.46 10.17 19.30
N HIS A 216 -10.34 11.05 18.30
CA HIS A 216 -9.42 10.91 17.18
C HIS A 216 -8.03 10.64 17.74
N SER A 217 -7.72 9.37 18.01
CA SER A 217 -6.43 9.00 18.52
C SER A 217 -5.56 9.14 17.30
N GLU A 218 -4.65 10.10 17.30
CA GLU A 218 -3.64 10.29 16.25
C GLU A 218 -2.66 9.10 16.14
N THR A 219 -3.02 7.95 16.70
CA THR A 219 -2.25 6.72 16.68
C THR A 219 -2.44 6.02 15.34
N LEU A 220 -1.35 5.49 14.80
CA LEU A 220 -1.34 4.71 13.55
C LEU A 220 -2.29 3.52 13.62
N TYR A 221 -2.40 2.90 14.79
CA TYR A 221 -3.30 1.78 15.05
C TYR A 221 -4.78 2.18 14.96
N GLY A 222 -5.13 3.40 15.38
CA GLY A 222 -6.48 3.94 15.25
C GLY A 222 -6.95 4.03 13.80
N GLU A 223 -6.03 4.24 12.86
CA GLU A 223 -6.37 4.26 11.43
C GLU A 223 -6.63 2.85 10.88
N TRP A 224 -5.89 1.85 11.36
CA TRP A 224 -6.08 0.44 10.99
C TRP A 224 -7.44 -0.12 11.44
N ILE A 225 -7.86 0.26 12.64
CA ILE A 225 -9.10 -0.25 13.27
C ILE A 225 -10.19 0.81 13.26
N LYS A 226 -10.13 1.74 12.29
CA LYS A 226 -11.17 2.75 12.12
C LYS A 226 -12.52 2.04 11.88
N PRO A 227 -13.55 2.28 12.71
CA PRO A 227 -14.85 1.66 12.50
C PRO A 227 -15.41 2.00 11.12
N ASN A 228 -16.04 1.03 10.46
CA ASN A 228 -16.58 1.21 9.10
C ASN A 228 -17.51 2.43 8.97
N ARG A 229 -18.25 2.77 10.03
CA ARG A 229 -19.11 3.97 10.06
C ARG A 229 -18.31 5.27 9.93
N VAL A 230 -17.16 5.37 10.58
CA VAL A 230 -16.27 6.55 10.54
C VAL A 230 -15.58 6.63 9.19
N ALA A 231 -15.04 5.51 8.69
CA ALA A 231 -14.40 5.48 7.37
C ALA A 231 -15.39 5.85 6.25
N ARG A 232 -16.64 5.38 6.34
CA ARG A 232 -17.73 5.73 5.42
C ARG A 232 -18.10 7.21 5.48
N SER A 233 -18.18 7.80 6.68
CA SER A 233 -18.47 9.24 6.81
C SER A 233 -17.33 10.12 6.30
N GLU A 234 -16.08 9.70 6.47
CA GLU A 234 -14.91 10.35 5.87
C GLU A 234 -14.98 10.30 4.34
N TYR A 235 -15.30 9.13 3.76
CA TYR A 235 -15.47 8.98 2.32
C TYR A 235 -16.52 9.95 1.76
N TYR A 236 -17.71 10.02 2.37
CA TYR A 236 -18.76 10.94 1.91
C TYR A 236 -18.36 12.42 2.02
N ARG A 237 -17.63 12.80 3.07
CA ARG A 237 -17.12 14.17 3.22
C ARG A 237 -16.10 14.52 2.14
N LEU A 238 -15.17 13.62 1.87
CA LEU A 238 -14.18 13.79 0.82
C LEU A 238 -14.82 13.88 -0.55
N ARG A 239 -15.76 12.98 -0.87
CA ARG A 239 -16.55 13.03 -2.09
C ARG A 239 -17.28 14.37 -2.23
N HIS A 240 -17.97 14.79 -1.18
CA HIS A 240 -18.72 16.04 -1.17
C HIS A 240 -17.81 17.24 -1.41
N ARG A 241 -16.67 17.32 -0.72
CA ARG A 241 -15.67 18.37 -0.94
C ARG A 241 -15.14 18.33 -2.38
N PHE A 242 -14.76 17.15 -2.87
CA PHE A 242 -14.24 16.98 -4.23
C PHE A 242 -15.21 17.46 -5.31
N ILE A 243 -16.52 17.25 -5.12
CA ILE A 243 -17.55 17.65 -6.11
C ILE A 243 -17.99 19.11 -5.92
N GLN A 244 -18.06 19.62 -4.68
CA GLN A 244 -18.68 20.92 -4.38
C GLN A 244 -17.71 22.08 -4.16
N ASP A 245 -16.41 21.83 -4.02
CA ASP A 245 -15.43 22.91 -3.77
C ASP A 245 -15.14 23.71 -5.06
N VAL A 246 -16.13 24.53 -5.46
CA VAL A 246 -16.11 25.39 -6.66
C VAL A 246 -14.99 26.43 -6.59
N GLN A 247 -14.48 26.74 -5.38
CA GLN A 247 -13.44 27.76 -5.22
C GLN A 247 -12.04 27.27 -5.63
N GLU A 248 -11.81 25.96 -5.63
CA GLU A 248 -10.50 25.38 -5.99
C GLU A 248 -10.51 24.64 -7.33
N CYS A 249 -11.69 24.23 -7.84
CA CYS A 249 -11.79 23.56 -9.12
C CYS A 249 -11.82 24.54 -10.31
N VAL A 250 -11.00 24.20 -11.31
CA VAL A 250 -11.02 24.71 -12.69
C VAL A 250 -12.47 24.81 -13.20
N GLU A 251 -12.77 25.74 -14.10
CA GLU A 251 -14.07 26.14 -14.69
C GLU A 251 -15.06 25.03 -15.10
N THR A 252 -14.69 23.76 -14.99
CA THR A 252 -15.48 22.57 -15.25
C THR A 252 -16.33 22.17 -14.04
N ILE A 253 -17.65 22.29 -14.19
CA ILE A 253 -18.64 21.78 -13.23
C ILE A 253 -18.61 20.24 -13.27
N ILE A 254 -18.24 19.59 -12.16
CA ILE A 254 -18.29 18.14 -12.02
C ILE A 254 -19.75 17.70 -11.78
N PRO A 255 -20.30 16.73 -12.54
CA PRO A 255 -21.67 16.27 -12.34
C PRO A 255 -21.82 15.61 -10.95
N LEU A 256 -23.00 15.78 -10.33
CA LEU A 256 -23.30 15.17 -9.02
C LEU A 256 -23.25 13.62 -9.04
N GLU A 257 -23.51 13.05 -10.23
CA GLU A 257 -23.47 11.61 -10.53
C GLU A 257 -22.05 11.09 -10.82
N PHE A 258 -21.02 11.93 -10.64
CA PHE A 258 -19.62 11.49 -10.80
C PHE A 258 -19.30 10.33 -9.85
N ASP A 259 -18.83 9.23 -10.43
CA ASP A 259 -18.42 8.03 -9.70
C ASP A 259 -17.04 8.27 -9.05
N PHE A 260 -17.09 8.86 -7.86
CA PHE A 260 -15.89 9.19 -7.10
C PHE A 260 -15.13 7.93 -6.66
N GLY A 261 -15.84 6.83 -6.39
CA GLY A 261 -15.25 5.55 -6.00
C GLY A 261 -14.39 4.96 -7.11
N MET A 262 -14.86 5.01 -8.36
CA MET A 262 -14.09 4.59 -9.54
C MET A 262 -12.87 5.49 -9.77
N TYR A 263 -13.01 6.82 -9.57
CA TYR A 263 -11.88 7.75 -9.66
C TYR A 263 -10.78 7.42 -8.64
N LEU A 264 -11.14 7.20 -7.36
CA LEU A 264 -10.19 6.80 -6.33
C LEU A 264 -9.54 5.45 -6.65
N LYS A 265 -10.31 4.49 -7.17
CA LYS A 265 -9.79 3.19 -7.61
C LYS A 265 -8.73 3.31 -8.70
N LEU A 266 -8.97 4.12 -9.74
CA LEU A 266 -8.00 4.34 -10.82
C LEU A 266 -6.74 5.06 -10.31
N THR A 267 -6.92 6.06 -9.46
CA THR A 267 -5.80 6.80 -8.85
C THR A 267 -4.97 5.90 -7.94
N LEU A 268 -5.63 5.01 -7.18
CA LEU A 268 -5.02 3.98 -6.33
C LEU A 268 -4.15 3.04 -7.16
N ALA A 269 -4.71 2.48 -8.23
CA ALA A 269 -4.00 1.57 -9.10
C ALA A 269 -2.74 2.21 -9.70
N HIS A 270 -2.87 3.41 -10.27
CA HIS A 270 -1.75 4.11 -10.87
C HIS A 270 -0.66 4.51 -9.86
N THR A 271 -1.05 4.91 -8.65
CA THR A 271 -0.11 5.24 -7.58
C THR A 271 0.65 4.00 -7.11
N TYR A 272 -0.04 2.88 -6.94
CA TYR A 272 0.60 1.62 -6.54
C TYR A 272 1.53 1.07 -7.63
N ALA A 273 1.12 1.13 -8.90
CA ALA A 273 1.98 0.76 -10.03
C ALA A 273 3.29 1.57 -9.98
N LYS A 274 3.20 2.88 -9.72
CA LYS A 274 4.37 3.72 -9.50
C LYS A 274 5.19 3.28 -8.30
N ILE A 275 4.59 2.91 -7.16
CA ILE A 275 5.32 2.47 -5.97
C ILE A 275 6.07 1.14 -6.22
N ILE A 276 5.50 0.26 -7.04
CA ILE A 276 6.08 -1.05 -7.35
C ILE A 276 7.20 -0.94 -8.39
N GLU A 277 7.05 -0.07 -9.39
CA GLU A 277 8.07 0.19 -10.41
C GLU A 277 9.34 0.78 -9.76
N VAL A 278 10.46 0.07 -9.86
CA VAL A 278 11.75 0.48 -9.28
C VAL A 278 12.61 1.11 -10.36
N LYS A 279 12.79 2.42 -10.28
CA LYS A 279 13.57 3.18 -11.26
C LYS A 279 15.07 3.05 -10.98
N PRO A 280 15.96 3.27 -11.98
CA PRO A 280 17.41 3.27 -11.76
C PRO A 280 17.87 4.25 -10.67
N VAL A 281 17.16 5.37 -10.48
CA VAL A 281 17.44 6.33 -9.40
C VAL A 281 17.18 5.71 -8.03
N ASP A 282 16.13 4.90 -7.89
CA ASP A 282 15.79 4.22 -6.63
C ASP A 282 16.94 3.25 -6.25
N TRP A 283 17.44 2.50 -7.24
CA TRP A 283 18.63 1.62 -7.09
C TRP A 283 19.89 2.37 -6.71
N LEU A 284 20.15 3.54 -7.30
CA LEU A 284 21.31 4.35 -6.96
C LEU A 284 21.26 4.83 -5.50
N VAL A 285 20.09 5.25 -5.02
CA VAL A 285 19.91 5.67 -3.63
C VAL A 285 20.17 4.51 -2.67
N LEU A 286 19.62 3.33 -2.97
CA LEU A 286 19.87 2.11 -2.18
C LEU A 286 21.34 1.73 -2.18
N TRP A 287 22.00 1.80 -3.33
CA TRP A 287 23.43 1.53 -3.45
C TRP A 287 24.26 2.47 -2.56
N ILE A 288 23.91 3.76 -2.48
CA ILE A 288 24.57 4.71 -1.58
C ILE A 288 24.35 4.31 -0.11
N ILE A 289 23.12 3.95 0.27
CA ILE A 289 22.79 3.52 1.64
C ILE A 289 23.60 2.26 2.01
N PHE A 290 23.61 1.24 1.15
CA PHE A 290 24.40 0.03 1.37
C PHE A 290 25.90 0.31 1.35
N GLY A 291 26.37 1.24 0.52
CA GLY A 291 27.76 1.68 0.50
C GLY A 291 28.21 2.28 1.83
N VAL A 292 27.35 3.03 2.52
CA VAL A 292 27.62 3.56 3.87
C VAL A 292 27.71 2.41 4.88
N VAL A 293 26.78 1.46 4.85
CA VAL A 293 26.82 0.27 5.74
C VAL A 293 28.07 -0.57 5.51
N PHE A 294 28.42 -0.79 4.24
CA PHE A 294 29.62 -1.52 3.83
C PHE A 294 30.90 -0.80 4.25
N PHE A 295 30.96 0.53 4.11
CA PHE A 295 32.09 1.32 4.57
C PHE A 295 32.25 1.24 6.10
N ALA A 296 31.15 1.29 6.85
CA ALA A 296 31.17 1.10 8.31
C ALA A 296 31.69 -0.30 8.70
N TYR A 297 31.29 -1.34 7.97
CA TYR A 297 31.80 -2.71 8.15
C TYR A 297 33.32 -2.79 7.97
N TYR A 298 33.87 -2.10 6.95
CA TYR A 298 35.30 -2.11 6.68
C TYR A 298 36.12 -1.43 7.78
N LEU A 299 35.57 -0.39 8.42
CA LEU A 299 36.25 0.32 9.51
C LEU A 299 36.29 -0.52 10.80
N GLU A 300 35.17 -1.14 11.18
CA GLU A 300 35.08 -1.94 12.40
C GLU A 300 34.04 -3.07 12.24
N PRO A 301 34.47 -4.34 12.12
CA PRO A 301 33.55 -5.45 11.87
C PRO A 301 32.48 -5.64 12.96
N LEU A 302 32.78 -5.29 14.22
CA LEU A 302 31.80 -5.35 15.31
C LEU A 302 30.74 -4.24 15.21
N ALA A 303 31.06 -3.12 14.57
CA ALA A 303 30.13 -2.00 14.39
C ALA A 303 29.02 -2.32 13.38
N ILE A 304 29.13 -3.38 12.57
CA ILE A 304 28.12 -3.72 11.56
C ILE A 304 26.75 -4.00 12.20
N ILE A 305 26.71 -4.75 13.30
CA ILE A 305 25.44 -5.11 13.96
C ILE A 305 24.76 -3.85 14.49
N PHE A 306 25.52 -2.98 15.15
CA PHE A 306 24.99 -1.73 15.68
C PHE A 306 24.57 -0.77 14.57
N THR A 307 25.35 -0.69 13.48
CA THR A 307 25.04 0.13 12.31
C THR A 307 23.76 -0.35 11.64
N PHE A 308 23.62 -1.66 11.45
CA PHE A 308 22.44 -2.27 10.85
C PHE A 308 21.19 -2.01 11.71
N VAL A 309 21.25 -2.28 13.02
CA VAL A 309 20.15 -1.99 13.95
C VAL A 309 19.81 -0.49 13.97
N ALA A 310 20.81 0.38 13.95
CA ALA A 310 20.59 1.83 13.90
C ALA A 310 19.90 2.27 12.59
N VAL A 311 20.31 1.72 11.45
CA VAL A 311 19.67 1.97 10.14
C VAL A 311 18.23 1.47 10.15
N GLU A 312 17.96 0.28 10.69
CA GLU A 312 16.59 -0.26 10.83
C GLU A 312 15.69 0.61 11.70
N ILE A 313 16.19 1.06 12.85
CA ILE A 313 15.45 1.98 13.72
C ILE A 313 15.18 3.29 12.98
N LEU A 314 16.17 3.82 12.24
CA LEU A 314 16.00 5.05 11.47
C LEU A 314 14.95 4.88 10.35
N VAL A 315 14.97 3.76 9.64
CA VAL A 315 13.97 3.40 8.62
C VAL A 315 12.58 3.31 9.23
N LEU A 316 12.44 2.65 10.39
CA LEU A 316 11.16 2.54 11.10
C LEU A 316 10.65 3.90 11.58
N VAL A 317 11.51 4.72 12.18
CA VAL A 317 11.15 6.09 12.61
C VAL A 317 10.74 6.93 11.41
N PHE A 318 11.45 6.82 10.29
CA PHE A 318 11.10 7.51 9.05
C PHE A 318 9.74 7.04 8.49
N ALA A 319 9.47 5.74 8.51
CA ALA A 319 8.17 5.19 8.09
C ALA A 319 7.02 5.71 8.96
N ILE A 320 7.20 5.75 10.30
CA ILE A 320 6.23 6.31 11.24
C ILE A 320 6.01 7.81 10.98
N ALA A 321 7.08 8.57 10.75
CA ALA A 321 6.99 10.00 10.44
C ALA A 321 6.25 10.26 9.13
N LEU A 322 6.53 9.47 8.09
CA LEU A 322 5.85 9.54 6.80
C LEU A 322 4.36 9.23 6.94
N GLN A 323 4.00 8.20 7.70
CA GLN A 323 2.61 7.86 8.01
C GLN A 323 1.89 8.98 8.75
N LYS A 324 2.49 9.47 9.84
CA LYS A 324 1.92 10.56 10.61
C LYS A 324 1.68 11.78 9.72
N LYS A 325 2.61 12.08 8.80
CA LYS A 325 2.46 13.18 7.87
C LYS A 325 1.31 12.95 6.88
N LEU A 326 1.19 11.77 6.26
CA LEU A 326 0.09 11.47 5.35
C LEU A 326 -1.28 11.50 6.03
N VAL A 327 -1.36 10.95 7.26
CA VAL A 327 -2.58 11.01 8.08
C VAL A 327 -2.95 12.46 8.41
N ASN A 328 -1.97 13.30 8.75
CA ASN A 328 -2.21 14.72 8.98
C ASN A 328 -2.70 15.45 7.71
N ILE A 329 -2.08 15.21 6.56
CA ILE A 329 -2.54 15.76 5.27
C ILE A 329 -4.00 15.38 5.03
N ARG A 330 -4.34 14.10 5.20
CA ARG A 330 -5.73 13.63 5.07
C ARG A 330 -6.69 14.31 6.02
N TYR A 331 -6.31 14.54 7.28
CA TYR A 331 -7.18 15.25 8.23
C TYR A 331 -7.37 16.72 7.87
N GLU A 332 -6.37 17.39 7.30
CA GLU A 332 -6.51 18.76 6.78
C GLU A 332 -7.36 18.83 5.49
N LEU A 333 -7.40 17.73 4.73
CA LEU A 333 -8.26 17.57 3.55
C LEU A 333 -9.71 17.20 3.92
N LEU A 334 -9.93 16.60 5.08
CA LEU A 334 -11.27 16.36 5.60
C LEU A 334 -11.86 17.69 6.11
N PRO A 335 -13.00 18.16 5.59
CA PRO A 335 -13.67 19.31 6.17
C PRO A 335 -13.95 19.01 7.65
N PRO A 336 -13.70 19.97 8.57
CA PRO A 336 -14.04 19.80 9.97
C PRO A 336 -15.48 19.34 10.05
N MET A 337 -15.72 18.35 10.91
CA MET A 337 -17.03 17.71 11.03
C MET A 337 -18.11 18.79 11.02
N LEU A 338 -19.19 18.52 10.31
CA LEU A 338 -20.47 19.19 10.53
C LEU A 338 -21.00 18.80 11.93
N ASP A 339 -20.18 18.96 12.96
CA ASP A 339 -20.62 19.03 14.35
C ASP A 339 -21.70 20.09 14.46
N GLN A 340 -21.76 21.06 13.55
CA GLN A 340 -22.87 21.98 13.38
C GLN A 340 -24.21 21.31 13.03
N PHE A 341 -24.27 20.24 12.23
CA PHE A 341 -25.54 19.53 11.98
C PHE A 341 -25.92 18.62 13.15
N ALA A 342 -24.94 18.01 13.81
CA ALA A 342 -25.21 17.23 15.02
C ALA A 342 -25.62 18.13 16.19
N GLN A 343 -24.99 19.30 16.33
CA GLN A 343 -25.38 20.36 17.26
C GLN A 343 -26.72 20.95 16.87
N SER A 344 -27.00 21.22 15.59
CA SER A 344 -28.30 21.77 15.19
C SER A 344 -29.43 20.76 15.36
N SER A 345 -29.21 19.47 15.10
CA SER A 345 -30.21 18.43 15.39
C SER A 345 -30.40 18.25 16.89
N ALA A 346 -29.33 18.28 17.70
CA ALA A 346 -29.45 18.23 19.15
C ALA A 346 -30.13 19.49 19.73
N GLU A 347 -29.89 20.67 19.17
CA GLU A 347 -30.56 21.92 19.53
C GLU A 347 -32.04 21.90 19.15
N LEU A 348 -32.39 21.39 17.95
CA LEU A 348 -33.79 21.19 17.54
C LEU A 348 -34.52 20.22 18.47
N ASP A 349 -33.88 19.10 18.82
CA ASP A 349 -34.46 18.12 19.76
C ASP A 349 -34.60 18.71 21.18
N GLN A 350 -33.72 19.65 21.57
CA GLN A 350 -33.78 20.34 22.86
C GLN A 350 -34.81 21.48 22.89
N GLU A 351 -35.02 22.17 21.77
CA GLU A 351 -36.06 23.19 21.61
C GLU A 351 -37.47 22.56 21.64
N ASP A 352 -37.65 21.41 20.99
CA ASP A 352 -38.89 20.63 21.06
C ASP A 352 -39.16 20.04 22.46
N ALA A 353 -38.10 19.63 23.18
CA ALA A 353 -38.22 19.12 24.55
C ALA A 353 -38.56 20.22 25.58
N THR A 354 -38.08 21.46 25.38
CA THR A 354 -38.39 22.60 26.27
C THR A 354 -39.76 23.20 26.00
N ALA A 355 -40.24 23.16 24.75
CA ALA A 355 -41.61 23.55 24.38
C ALA A 355 -42.69 22.60 24.95
N ALA A 356 -42.32 21.38 25.37
CA ALA A 356 -43.23 20.39 25.94
C ALA A 356 -43.39 20.46 27.48
N THR A 357 -42.93 21.54 28.13
CA THR A 357 -43.18 21.72 29.57
C THR A 357 -44.67 21.98 29.81
N PRO A 358 -45.40 21.14 30.57
CA PRO A 358 -46.81 21.38 30.84
C PRO A 358 -46.94 22.62 31.73
N LEU A 359 -47.72 23.61 31.28
CA LEU A 359 -48.23 24.66 32.17
C LEU A 359 -48.96 23.96 33.33
N MET A 360 -48.34 23.93 34.50
CA MET A 360 -49.08 23.62 35.72
C MET A 360 -49.97 24.80 36.04
N ASP A 361 -51.26 24.49 35.92
CA ASP A 361 -52.44 25.17 36.40
C ASP A 361 -52.22 25.94 37.70
N HIS A 362 -52.17 27.27 37.61
CA HIS A 362 -52.44 28.14 38.74
C HIS A 362 -53.74 28.89 38.42
N ASN A 363 -54.84 28.33 38.93
CA ASN A 363 -56.10 29.03 39.13
C ASN A 363 -55.83 30.38 39.83
N ASP A 364 -56.27 31.47 39.21
CA ASP A 364 -57.04 32.48 39.93
C ASP A 364 -57.92 33.29 38.97
N ILE A 365 -59.13 33.51 39.43
CA ILE A 365 -60.31 34.06 38.77
C ILE A 365 -60.15 35.57 38.60
N HIS A 366 -60.35 36.11 37.39
CA HIS A 366 -61.16 37.32 37.20
C HIS A 366 -61.53 37.61 35.73
N GLU A 367 -62.70 38.20 35.59
CA GLU A 367 -63.58 38.42 34.42
C GLU A 367 -63.03 39.32 33.28
N ASP A 368 -63.57 39.05 32.08
CA ASP A 368 -63.51 39.74 30.76
C ASP A 368 -63.85 41.27 30.76
N PRO A 369 -63.90 41.99 29.60
CA PRO A 369 -62.93 42.23 28.49
C PRO A 369 -62.95 43.78 28.13
N PRO A 370 -62.68 44.32 26.90
CA PRO A 370 -62.11 43.77 25.65
C PRO A 370 -61.01 44.65 24.98
N GLU A 371 -60.55 44.18 23.82
CA GLU A 371 -60.12 44.99 22.66
C GLU A 371 -58.69 45.57 22.66
N GLN A 372 -57.81 45.03 21.81
CA GLN A 372 -57.36 45.71 20.58
C GLN A 372 -56.21 44.97 19.86
N ALA A 373 -56.20 45.20 18.54
CA ALA A 373 -55.36 44.69 17.48
C ALA A 373 -53.83 44.71 17.73
N GLY A 374 -53.13 43.73 17.15
CA GLY A 374 -51.68 43.72 17.02
C GLY A 374 -51.19 42.68 16.04
N GLU A 375 -51.05 43.08 14.77
CA GLU A 375 -50.36 42.33 13.72
C GLU A 375 -48.92 41.98 14.14
N THR A 376 -48.54 40.70 14.05
CA THR A 376 -47.12 40.30 14.06
C THR A 376 -46.78 39.54 12.78
N LYS A 377 -46.02 40.24 11.92
CA LYS A 377 -45.41 39.74 10.69
C LYS A 377 -44.39 38.65 11.01
N LYS A 378 -44.71 37.39 10.73
CA LYS A 378 -43.73 36.30 10.62
C LYS A 378 -42.97 36.44 9.30
N LYS A 379 -41.70 36.86 9.38
CA LYS A 379 -40.72 36.76 8.29
C LYS A 379 -40.40 35.30 8.04
N GLN A 380 -41.01 34.73 7.01
CA GLN A 380 -40.69 33.42 6.48
C GLN A 380 -39.58 33.59 5.44
N ASN A 381 -38.32 33.38 5.85
CA ASN A 381 -37.19 33.28 4.93
C ASN A 381 -37.28 31.93 4.21
N GLN A 382 -38.02 31.88 3.10
CA GLN A 382 -37.94 30.80 2.11
C GLN A 382 -36.74 31.06 1.21
N LEU A 383 -35.68 30.28 1.41
CA LEU A 383 -34.57 30.17 0.48
C LEU A 383 -35.01 29.19 -0.63
N HIS A 384 -35.61 29.76 -1.68
CA HIS A 384 -36.05 29.03 -2.86
C HIS A 384 -34.85 28.77 -3.76
N ILE A 385 -34.24 27.58 -3.67
CA ILE A 385 -33.29 27.11 -4.68
C ILE A 385 -34.08 26.34 -5.72
N GLU A 386 -34.39 27.02 -6.82
CA GLU A 386 -35.09 26.46 -7.97
C GLU A 386 -34.06 25.75 -8.87
N PHE A 387 -33.91 24.43 -8.67
CA PHE A 387 -33.12 23.58 -9.57
C PHE A 387 -34.01 23.11 -10.74
N LEU A 388 -33.89 23.78 -11.88
CA LEU A 388 -34.35 23.30 -13.19
C LEU A 388 -33.25 22.44 -13.81
N GLY A 389 -33.33 21.12 -13.57
CA GLY A 389 -32.48 20.13 -14.22
C GLY A 389 -33.15 19.56 -15.47
N ASP A 390 -32.65 19.93 -16.64
CA ASP A 390 -33.09 19.44 -17.96
C ASP A 390 -32.59 17.99 -18.20
N PRO A 391 -33.47 17.00 -18.44
CA PRO A 391 -33.09 15.60 -18.54
C PRO A 391 -32.71 15.21 -19.98
N LYS A 392 -31.56 15.68 -20.49
CA LYS A 392 -31.01 15.19 -21.77
C LYS A 392 -29.48 15.18 -21.84
N TYR A 393 -28.79 14.54 -20.89
CA TYR A 393 -27.38 14.18 -21.09
C TYR A 393 -27.07 12.80 -20.49
N GLN A 394 -27.27 11.76 -21.31
CA GLN A 394 -26.73 10.43 -21.09
C GLN A 394 -25.87 10.09 -22.31
N ARG A 395 -24.62 10.57 -22.30
CA ARG A 395 -23.62 10.21 -23.31
C ARG A 395 -22.30 9.92 -22.60
N ARG A 396 -21.85 8.66 -22.73
CA ARG A 396 -20.53 8.12 -22.34
C ARG A 396 -19.45 9.21 -22.37
N SER A 397 -19.05 9.69 -21.19
CA SER A 397 -17.83 10.48 -21.03
C SER A 397 -16.66 9.50 -20.88
N SER A 398 -15.97 9.22 -21.97
CA SER A 398 -14.57 8.79 -21.90
C SER A 398 -13.79 9.99 -21.34
N ILE A 399 -13.63 10.04 -20.01
CA ILE A 399 -12.74 11.00 -19.37
C ILE A 399 -11.33 10.55 -19.76
N HIS A 400 -10.79 11.14 -20.82
CA HIS A 400 -9.35 11.10 -21.07
C HIS A 400 -8.71 11.87 -19.91
N ILE A 401 -8.24 11.13 -18.90
CA ILE A 401 -7.30 11.65 -17.93
C ILE A 401 -6.09 12.08 -18.75
N ALA A 402 -5.94 13.38 -19.00
CA ALA A 402 -4.77 13.91 -19.65
C ALA A 402 -3.58 13.55 -18.76
N GLN A 403 -2.84 12.50 -19.15
CA GLN A 403 -1.55 12.20 -18.58
C GLN A 403 -0.69 13.43 -18.83
N THR A 404 -0.45 14.22 -17.79
CA THR A 404 0.53 15.28 -17.77
C THR A 404 1.91 14.65 -17.91
N GLN A 405 2.30 14.36 -19.15
CA GLN A 405 3.68 14.07 -19.50
C GLN A 405 4.48 15.33 -19.21
N ASN A 406 5.32 15.27 -18.17
CA ASN A 406 6.17 16.37 -17.73
C ASN A 406 7.19 16.73 -18.83
N PRO A 407 7.25 17.97 -19.35
CA PRO A 407 8.46 18.47 -19.96
C PRO A 407 9.45 18.84 -18.85
N ILE A 408 10.45 17.98 -18.64
CA ILE A 408 11.63 18.28 -17.82
C ILE A 408 12.53 19.21 -18.64
N SER A 409 12.15 20.49 -18.79
CA SER A 409 13.09 21.54 -19.22
C SER A 409 12.45 22.92 -19.06
N GLY A 410 12.74 23.59 -17.95
CA GLY A 410 12.24 24.94 -17.69
C GLY A 410 12.69 25.49 -16.35
N PHE A 411 13.98 25.42 -16.05
CA PHE A 411 14.55 26.20 -14.95
C PHE A 411 14.54 27.67 -15.40
N CYS A 412 13.86 28.53 -14.63
CA CYS A 412 13.79 29.99 -14.78
C CYS A 412 12.80 30.56 -15.82
N THR A 413 11.56 30.77 -15.41
CA THR A 413 10.98 32.14 -15.29
C THR A 413 9.76 32.08 -14.36
N SER A 414 9.88 32.71 -13.20
CA SER A 414 8.88 32.75 -12.13
C SER A 414 7.71 33.68 -12.47
N HIS A 415 6.66 33.14 -13.07
CA HIS A 415 5.33 33.67 -12.76
C HIS A 415 4.97 33.15 -11.37
N HIS A 416 4.59 34.05 -10.45
CA HIS A 416 4.07 33.70 -9.12
C HIS A 416 2.75 32.94 -9.24
N GLN A 417 2.83 31.67 -9.66
CA GLN A 417 1.72 30.75 -9.55
C GLN A 417 1.51 30.55 -8.04
N ARG A 418 0.44 31.15 -7.52
CA ARG A 418 0.06 30.98 -6.11
C ARG A 418 0.02 29.48 -5.83
N LEU A 419 0.92 29.03 -4.94
CA LEU A 419 0.98 27.64 -4.54
C LEU A 419 -0.37 27.25 -3.96
N ASN A 420 -0.99 26.22 -4.56
CA ASN A 420 -2.23 25.64 -4.06
C ASN A 420 -2.03 25.27 -2.58
N ARG A 421 -3.03 25.56 -1.73
CA ARG A 421 -2.99 25.29 -0.29
C ARG A 421 -2.63 23.82 -0.02
N HIS A 422 -3.13 22.91 -0.87
CA HIS A 422 -2.81 21.48 -0.81
C HIS A 422 -1.33 21.17 -0.96
N HIS A 423 -0.61 21.87 -1.84
CA HIS A 423 0.82 21.64 -2.03
C HIS A 423 1.63 22.03 -0.79
N GLN A 424 1.17 23.00 0.00
CA GLN A 424 1.84 23.41 1.23
C GLN A 424 1.74 22.35 2.34
N LEU A 425 0.80 21.42 2.20
CA LEU A 425 0.61 20.33 3.16
C LEU A 425 1.71 19.26 3.02
N PHE A 426 2.26 19.06 1.82
CA PHE A 426 3.30 18.06 1.60
C PHE A 426 4.68 18.57 2.01
N TRP A 427 5.56 17.66 2.45
CA TRP A 427 6.98 17.98 2.60
C TRP A 427 7.53 18.47 1.26
N PHE A 428 8.37 19.51 1.23
CA PHE A 428 8.94 20.03 -0.02
C PHE A 428 7.93 20.65 -1.01
N GLY A 429 6.72 21.01 -0.56
CA GLY A 429 5.79 21.83 -1.33
C GLY A 429 5.31 21.13 -2.61
N LEU A 430 5.52 21.78 -3.77
CA LEU A 430 5.10 21.29 -5.09
C LEU A 430 5.67 19.90 -5.44
N HIS A 431 6.90 19.60 -5.03
CA HIS A 431 7.53 18.30 -5.30
C HIS A 431 7.16 17.24 -4.27
N GLY A 432 6.42 17.61 -3.23
CA GLY A 432 6.18 16.78 -2.08
C GLY A 432 5.50 15.45 -2.35
N PRO A 433 4.41 15.40 -3.15
CA PRO A 433 3.80 14.12 -3.52
C PRO A 433 4.81 13.18 -4.19
N SER A 434 5.64 13.68 -5.11
CA SER A 434 6.66 12.86 -5.78
C SER A 434 7.73 12.36 -4.81
N VAL A 435 8.18 13.21 -3.89
CA VAL A 435 9.18 12.82 -2.87
C VAL A 435 8.59 11.78 -1.91
N MET A 436 7.33 11.93 -1.52
CA MET A 436 6.65 10.98 -0.62
C MET A 436 6.39 9.63 -1.31
N VAL A 437 6.04 9.60 -2.60
CA VAL A 437 5.99 8.33 -3.37
C VAL A 437 7.37 7.66 -3.37
N HIS A 438 8.43 8.41 -3.66
CA HIS A 438 9.79 7.87 -3.66
C HIS A 438 10.21 7.37 -2.26
N ALA A 439 9.82 8.07 -1.20
CA ALA A 439 10.03 7.60 0.17
C ALA A 439 9.29 6.27 0.45
N CYS A 440 8.02 6.16 0.03
CA CYS A 440 7.27 4.90 0.13
C CYS A 440 7.96 3.76 -0.63
N LYS A 441 8.46 4.02 -1.85
CA LYS A 441 9.22 3.04 -2.64
C LYS A 441 10.46 2.53 -1.90
N LEU A 442 11.30 3.46 -1.42
CA LEU A 442 12.54 3.11 -0.72
C LEU A 442 12.26 2.33 0.56
N LEU A 443 11.22 2.71 1.31
CA LEU A 443 10.80 1.98 2.50
C LEU A 443 10.30 0.57 2.16
N LEU A 444 9.47 0.43 1.13
CA LEU A 444 8.94 -0.86 0.68
C LEU A 444 10.10 -1.79 0.26
N PHE A 445 10.94 -1.30 -0.66
CA PHE A 445 12.01 -2.10 -1.24
C PHE A 445 13.14 -2.38 -0.24
N GLY A 446 13.52 -1.40 0.57
CA GLY A 446 14.48 -1.57 1.66
C GLY A 446 14.01 -2.62 2.67
N SER A 447 12.73 -2.59 3.06
CA SER A 447 12.17 -3.59 3.98
C SER A 447 12.15 -5.00 3.38
N VAL A 448 11.87 -5.12 2.08
CA VAL A 448 11.92 -6.40 1.36
C VAL A 448 13.35 -6.96 1.31
N ILE A 449 14.34 -6.12 0.98
CA ILE A 449 15.75 -6.55 0.98
C ILE A 449 16.17 -6.99 2.38
N ASN A 450 15.89 -6.18 3.40
CA ASN A 450 16.30 -6.48 4.76
C ASN A 450 15.65 -7.77 5.26
N LEU A 451 14.36 -7.98 4.97
CA LEU A 451 13.68 -9.23 5.31
C LEU A 451 14.31 -10.44 4.60
N ALA A 452 14.64 -10.33 3.31
CA ALA A 452 15.28 -11.41 2.56
C ALA A 452 16.70 -11.73 3.07
N VAL A 453 17.52 -10.70 3.32
CA VAL A 453 18.87 -10.86 3.90
C VAL A 453 18.77 -11.57 5.25
N VAL A 454 17.85 -11.13 6.11
CA VAL A 454 17.64 -11.73 7.42
C VAL A 454 17.16 -13.18 7.31
N CYS A 455 16.29 -13.52 6.35
CA CYS A 455 15.87 -14.90 6.11
C CYS A 455 17.03 -15.81 5.69
N VAL A 456 17.93 -15.33 4.83
CA VAL A 456 19.11 -16.08 4.38
C VAL A 456 20.11 -16.26 5.52
N GLU A 457 20.39 -15.20 6.27
CA GLU A 457 21.31 -15.25 7.41
C GLU A 457 20.77 -16.08 8.58
N LEU A 458 19.45 -16.12 8.77
CA LEU A 458 18.81 -16.97 9.79
C LEU A 458 19.15 -18.44 9.58
N GLN A 459 19.15 -18.88 8.31
CA GLN A 459 19.49 -20.25 7.97
C GLN A 459 20.94 -20.59 8.33
N ALA A 460 21.86 -19.66 8.13
CA ALA A 460 23.27 -19.84 8.49
C ALA A 460 23.53 -19.76 10.00
N ALA A 461 22.68 -19.05 10.76
CA ALA A 461 22.86 -18.80 12.19
C ALA A 461 22.32 -19.89 13.13
N LEU A 462 21.63 -20.92 12.61
CA LEU A 462 20.92 -21.94 13.38
C LEU A 462 21.70 -22.60 14.57
N PRO A 463 23.03 -22.81 14.54
CA PRO A 463 23.70 -23.40 15.70
C PRO A 463 24.02 -22.43 16.86
N ASN A 464 23.92 -21.10 16.69
CA ASN A 464 24.42 -20.13 17.68
C ASN A 464 23.30 -19.33 18.36
N SER A 465 23.05 -19.62 19.66
CA SER A 465 21.95 -19.05 20.45
C SER A 465 21.93 -17.52 20.57
N SER A 466 23.10 -16.85 20.56
CA SER A 466 23.20 -15.39 20.69
C SER A 466 22.80 -14.63 19.42
N LYS A 467 22.93 -15.23 18.24
CA LYS A 467 22.58 -14.59 16.96
C LYS A 467 21.06 -14.43 16.80
N TYR A 468 20.25 -15.28 17.41
CA TYR A 468 18.79 -15.23 17.31
C TYR A 468 18.16 -13.97 17.88
N VAL A 469 18.71 -13.41 18.95
CA VAL A 469 18.14 -12.20 19.58
C VAL A 469 18.28 -11.01 18.63
N VAL A 470 19.49 -10.81 18.09
CA VAL A 470 19.78 -9.74 17.12
C VAL A 470 18.94 -9.93 15.86
N LEU A 471 18.85 -11.18 15.39
CA LEU A 471 18.12 -11.49 14.18
C LEU A 471 16.59 -11.37 14.34
N GLY A 472 16.07 -11.67 15.53
CA GLY A 472 14.67 -11.44 15.87
C GLY A 472 14.32 -9.95 15.82
N PHE A 473 15.16 -9.07 16.36
CA PHE A 473 14.97 -7.62 16.24
C PHE A 473 15.07 -7.14 14.77
N ALA A 474 15.99 -7.73 14.00
CA ALA A 474 16.14 -7.45 12.58
C ALA A 474 14.93 -7.88 11.74
N LEU A 475 14.11 -8.85 12.18
CA LEU A 475 12.85 -9.22 11.53
C LEU A 475 11.70 -8.26 11.88
N ILE A 476 11.64 -7.79 13.13
CA ILE A 476 10.50 -7.01 13.62
C ILE A 476 10.34 -5.69 12.85
N CYS A 477 11.44 -4.95 12.63
CA CYS A 477 11.39 -3.65 11.96
C CYS A 477 10.88 -3.72 10.51
N PRO A 478 11.41 -4.56 9.62
CA PRO A 478 10.92 -4.68 8.25
C PRO A 478 9.50 -5.25 8.21
N ILE A 479 9.15 -6.21 9.08
CA ILE A 479 7.77 -6.72 9.15
C ILE A 479 6.81 -5.61 9.57
N LEU A 480 7.11 -4.83 10.61
CA LEU A 480 6.26 -3.69 11.01
C LEU A 480 6.15 -2.64 9.92
N THR A 481 7.25 -2.35 9.21
CA THR A 481 7.26 -1.41 8.09
C THR A 481 6.37 -1.92 6.95
N LEU A 482 6.48 -3.20 6.57
CA LEU A 482 5.65 -3.83 5.55
C LEU A 482 4.18 -3.92 5.96
N LEU A 483 3.91 -4.26 7.23
CA LEU A 483 2.56 -4.29 7.77
C LEU A 483 1.88 -2.93 7.72
N THR A 484 2.63 -1.83 7.79
CA THR A 484 2.07 -0.48 7.74
C THR A 484 1.97 0.12 6.32
N MET A 485 2.62 -0.50 5.32
CA MET A 485 2.57 -0.07 3.91
C MET A 485 1.16 0.06 3.32
N PRO A 486 0.20 -0.86 3.59
CA PRO A 486 -1.15 -0.69 3.05
C PRO A 486 -1.82 0.59 3.54
N VAL A 487 -1.59 1.01 4.79
CA VAL A 487 -2.13 2.27 5.32
C VAL A 487 -1.39 3.49 4.78
N LEU A 488 -0.07 3.41 4.59
CA LEU A 488 0.69 4.45 3.90
C LEU A 488 0.09 4.75 2.52
N ALA A 489 -0.10 3.70 1.73
CA ALA A 489 -0.50 3.85 0.35
C ALA A 489 -2.00 4.21 0.22
N LEU A 490 -2.86 3.79 1.15
CA LEU A 490 -4.23 4.32 1.25
C LEU A 490 -4.26 5.79 1.66
N SER A 491 -3.39 6.20 2.59
CA SER A 491 -3.33 7.59 3.06
C SER A 491 -2.77 8.54 2.01
N PHE A 492 -1.95 8.04 1.08
CA PHE A 492 -1.41 8.84 -0.03
C PHE A 492 -2.48 9.23 -1.06
N LEU A 493 -3.58 8.49 -1.15
CA LEU A 493 -4.65 8.75 -2.12
C LEU A 493 -5.65 9.81 -1.71
N TYR A 494 -5.85 9.91 -0.41
CA TYR A 494 -6.71 10.90 0.19
C TYR A 494 -6.02 12.25 0.19
#